data_AF-A0AAD4US64-F1
#
_entry.id   AF-A0AAD4US64-F1
#
_cell.length_a   1.000
_cell.length_b   1.000
_cell.length_c   1.000
_cell.angle_alpha   90.00
_cell.angle_beta   90.00
_cell.angle_gamma   90.00
#
_symmetry.space_group_name_H-M   'P 1'
#
loop_
_entity.id
_entity.type
_entity.pdbx_description
1 polymer ?
#
loop_
_entity_poly.entity_id
_entity_poly.type
_entity_poly.pdbx_seq_one_letter_code
_entity_poly.pdbx_strand_id
1 'polypeptide(L)'
;MTGPAPEFPGNQSVLRLCSDITPMPFGLSLPKNQTDILSFKIFCRGSVATFWHYQGGSIVGKVVDGGLRVMGINALRVVDSSVFNFSPGTNPQATLMMLGRYVGLTMLQAR
;
A
#
# COMPACT_ATOMS: atom_id res chain seq x y z
N MET A 1 6.23 -23.08 21.85
CA MET A 1 7.07 -22.57 20.75
C MET A 1 6.90 -21.05 20.70
N THR A 2 7.52 -20.36 21.64
CA THR A 2 7.52 -18.91 21.79
C THR A 2 8.94 -18.46 21.53
N GLY A 3 9.32 -18.36 20.27
CA GLY A 3 10.55 -17.65 19.90
C GLY A 3 10.32 -16.15 20.10
N PRO A 4 11.32 -15.38 20.54
CA PRO A 4 11.21 -13.93 20.56
C PRO A 4 10.96 -13.43 19.13
N ALA A 5 10.04 -12.48 18.98
CA ALA A 5 9.86 -11.77 17.73
C ALA A 5 11.20 -11.13 17.32
N PRO A 6 11.56 -11.12 16.02
CA PRO A 6 12.77 -10.44 15.58
C PRO A 6 12.69 -8.97 15.99
N GLU A 7 13.68 -8.51 16.76
CA GLU A 7 13.84 -7.10 17.09
C GLU A 7 14.10 -6.34 15.79
N PHE A 8 13.13 -5.52 15.37
CA PHE A 8 13.36 -4.56 14.31
C PHE A 8 14.28 -3.46 14.87
N PRO A 9 15.46 -3.22 14.26
CA PRO A 9 16.36 -2.17 14.71
C PRO A 9 15.62 -0.83 14.63
N GLY A 10 15.34 -0.25 15.80
CA GLY A 10 14.77 1.08 15.93
C GLY A 10 15.67 2.11 15.28
N ASN A 11 15.07 2.97 14.46
CA ASN A 11 15.72 4.01 13.65
C ASN A 11 16.60 3.50 12.49
N GLN A 12 16.02 2.68 11.60
CA GLN A 12 16.51 2.62 10.23
C GLN A 12 15.64 3.51 9.34
N SER A 13 16.28 4.36 8.53
CA SER A 13 15.55 5.11 7.51
C SER A 13 14.89 4.12 6.54
N VAL A 14 13.67 4.43 6.06
CA VAL A 14 12.91 3.59 5.13
C VAL A 14 13.76 3.17 3.92
N LEU A 15 14.69 4.02 3.50
CA LEU A 15 15.63 3.77 2.40
C LEU A 15 16.60 2.61 2.66
N ARG A 16 17.07 2.43 3.91
CA ARG A 16 17.93 1.29 4.28
C ARG A 16 17.14 -0.02 4.30
N LEU A 17 15.90 0.04 4.80
CA LEU A 17 15.03 -1.13 4.79
C LEU A 17 14.74 -1.60 3.35
N CYS A 18 14.52 -0.67 2.41
CA CYS A 18 14.31 -0.99 0.99
C CYS A 18 15.55 -1.58 0.30
N SER A 19 16.76 -1.09 0.64
CA SER A 19 18.00 -1.65 0.10
C SER A 19 18.30 -3.06 0.60
N ASP A 20 17.88 -3.37 1.84
CA ASP A 20 18.19 -4.65 2.48
C ASP A 20 17.14 -5.74 2.17
N ILE A 21 15.88 -5.35 1.88
CA ILE A 21 14.77 -6.30 1.58
C ILE A 21 14.79 -6.78 0.11
N THR A 22 15.57 -6.15 -0.77
CA THR A 22 15.69 -6.60 -2.16
C THR A 22 17.06 -7.23 -2.41
N PRO A 23 17.19 -8.57 -2.43
CA PRO A 23 18.35 -9.22 -3.01
C PRO A 23 18.25 -9.10 -4.54
N MET A 24 18.36 -7.87 -5.07
CA MET A 24 18.56 -7.64 -6.48
C MET A 24 20.07 -7.47 -6.71
N PRO A 25 20.78 -8.49 -7.25
CA PRO A 25 22.21 -8.42 -7.54
C PRO A 25 22.61 -7.36 -8.60
N PHE A 26 21.67 -6.50 -9.01
CA PHE A 26 21.83 -5.44 -10.01
C PHE A 26 21.33 -4.06 -9.54
N GLY A 27 21.00 -3.90 -8.25
CA GLY A 27 20.55 -2.61 -7.71
C GLY A 27 21.68 -1.58 -7.61
N LEU A 28 21.38 -0.31 -7.89
CA LEU A 28 22.28 0.81 -7.56
C LEU A 28 22.61 0.78 -6.06
N SER A 29 23.85 1.04 -5.67
CA SER A 29 24.23 1.17 -4.26
C SER A 29 23.74 2.49 -3.67
N LEU A 30 23.40 2.51 -2.38
CA LEU A 30 22.98 3.73 -1.67
C LEU A 30 24.08 4.82 -1.77
N PRO A 31 23.73 6.10 -2.04
CA PRO A 31 24.70 7.18 -2.05
C PRO A 31 25.49 7.27 -0.73
N LYS A 32 26.82 7.39 -0.81
CA LYS A 32 27.67 7.49 0.39
C LYS A 32 27.41 8.78 1.17
N ASN A 33 27.29 9.90 0.47
CA ASN A 33 26.95 11.18 1.08
C ASN A 33 25.44 11.27 1.33
N GLN A 34 25.04 11.15 2.60
CA GLN A 34 23.63 11.13 3.01
C GLN A 34 22.92 12.49 2.88
N THR A 35 23.65 13.58 2.66
CA THR A 35 23.07 14.93 2.49
C THR A 35 22.95 15.37 1.03
N ASP A 36 23.47 14.58 0.08
CA ASP A 36 23.40 14.90 -1.35
C ASP A 36 22.08 14.47 -1.99
N ILE A 37 21.12 15.39 -2.00
CA ILE A 37 19.77 15.20 -2.55
C ILE A 37 19.80 14.79 -4.04
N LEU A 38 20.77 15.27 -4.82
CA LEU A 38 20.82 14.96 -6.26
C LEU A 38 21.18 13.48 -6.49
N SER A 39 22.16 12.97 -5.74
CA SER A 39 22.52 11.55 -5.78
C SER A 39 21.36 10.65 -5.33
N PHE A 40 20.62 11.04 -4.28
CA PHE A 40 19.41 10.29 -3.88
C PHE A 40 18.31 10.32 -4.94
N LYS A 41 18.13 11.44 -5.65
CA LYS A 41 17.16 11.52 -6.76
C LYS A 41 17.51 10.55 -7.89
N ILE A 42 18.79 10.44 -8.25
CA ILE A 42 19.27 9.48 -9.26
C ILE A 42 19.06 8.05 -8.77
N PHE A 43 19.46 7.77 -7.52
CA PHE A 43 19.25 6.48 -6.88
C PHE A 43 17.78 6.07 -6.92
N CYS A 44 16.87 6.87 -6.35
CA CYS A 44 15.45 6.56 -6.29
C CYS A 44 14.84 6.32 -7.67
N ARG A 45 15.23 7.09 -8.69
CA ARG A 45 14.72 6.87 -10.06
C ARG A 45 15.30 5.62 -10.72
N GLY A 46 16.56 5.30 -10.46
CA GLY A 46 17.25 4.15 -11.05
C GLY A 46 16.95 2.82 -10.36
N SER A 47 16.55 2.85 -9.08
CA SER A 47 16.28 1.65 -8.27
C SER A 47 14.80 1.44 -7.94
N VAL A 48 13.89 2.33 -8.39
CA VAL A 48 12.46 2.20 -8.10
C VAL A 48 11.94 0.84 -8.58
N ALA A 49 11.27 0.14 -7.67
CA ALA A 49 10.55 -1.08 -7.94
C ALA A 49 9.16 -0.98 -7.32
N THR A 50 8.31 -1.93 -7.66
CA THR A 50 7.00 -2.03 -7.05
C THR A 50 7.07 -2.59 -5.64
N PHE A 51 6.19 -2.07 -4.77
CA PHE A 51 5.87 -2.67 -3.48
C PHE A 51 4.63 -3.57 -3.53
N TRP A 52 4.15 -3.88 -4.75
CA TRP A 52 2.98 -4.71 -5.02
C TRP A 52 1.66 -4.25 -4.37
N HIS A 53 1.61 -3.03 -3.82
CA HIS A 53 0.43 -2.45 -3.15
C HIS A 53 -0.28 -1.42 -4.04
N TYR A 54 -0.60 -1.80 -5.27
CA TYR A 54 -1.37 -0.94 -6.17
C TYR A 54 -2.82 -0.80 -5.71
N GLN A 55 -3.37 0.40 -5.87
CA GLN A 55 -4.72 0.76 -5.45
C GLN A 55 -5.24 1.92 -6.31
N GLY A 56 -6.54 2.19 -6.25
CA GLY A 56 -7.22 3.17 -7.09
C GLY A 56 -7.84 2.59 -8.37
N GLY A 57 -8.58 3.43 -9.09
CA GLY A 57 -9.34 3.06 -10.29
C GLY A 57 -10.84 3.34 -10.14
N SER A 58 -11.45 2.81 -9.08
CA SER A 58 -12.87 3.00 -8.76
C SER A 58 -13.06 3.86 -7.51
N ILE A 59 -12.40 5.02 -7.48
CA ILE A 59 -12.22 5.85 -6.28
C ILE A 59 -13.56 6.38 -5.75
N VAL A 60 -13.72 6.41 -4.42
CA VAL A 60 -14.86 7.02 -3.74
C VAL A 60 -14.98 8.51 -4.10
N GLY A 61 -16.18 8.96 -4.46
CA GLY A 61 -16.48 10.31 -4.93
C GLY A 61 -16.14 10.56 -6.41
N LYS A 62 -15.54 9.58 -7.11
CA LYS A 62 -15.28 9.66 -8.56
C LYS A 62 -16.04 8.59 -9.36
N VAL A 63 -16.04 7.34 -8.88
CA VAL A 63 -16.73 6.21 -9.53
C VAL A 63 -17.80 5.61 -8.61
N VAL A 64 -17.49 5.50 -7.31
CA VAL A 64 -18.43 4.98 -6.31
C VAL A 64 -18.79 6.03 -5.27
N ASP A 65 -19.95 5.90 -4.64
CA ASP A 65 -20.37 6.75 -3.52
C ASP A 65 -19.78 6.28 -2.17
N GLY A 66 -20.14 6.96 -1.07
CA GLY A 66 -19.68 6.60 0.29
C GLY A 66 -20.18 5.24 0.79
N GLY A 67 -21.20 4.67 0.14
CA GLY A 67 -21.65 3.29 0.36
C GLY A 67 -20.97 2.28 -0.57
N LEU A 68 -19.95 2.70 -1.33
CA LEU A 68 -19.27 1.92 -2.36
C LEU A 68 -20.19 1.47 -3.50
N ARG A 69 -21.29 2.18 -3.74
CA ARG A 69 -22.20 1.92 -4.86
C ARG A 69 -21.69 2.63 -6.09
N VAL A 70 -21.75 1.97 -7.24
CA VAL A 70 -21.37 2.60 -8.52
C VAL A 70 -22.38 3.70 -8.83
N MET A 71 -21.89 4.92 -9.02
CA MET A 71 -22.77 6.08 -9.23
C MET A 71 -23.54 5.92 -10.55
N GLY A 72 -24.85 6.17 -10.51
CA GLY A 72 -25.73 6.04 -11.67
C GLY A 72 -26.16 4.60 -12.01
N ILE A 73 -25.71 3.59 -11.26
CA ILE A 73 -26.08 2.19 -11.47
C ILE A 73 -26.69 1.61 -10.20
N ASN A 74 -27.88 1.04 -10.34
CA ASN A 74 -28.54 0.34 -9.24
C ASN A 74 -27.96 -1.07 -9.04
N ALA A 75 -27.99 -1.54 -7.80
CA ALA A 75 -27.59 -2.92 -7.42
C ALA A 75 -26.13 -3.32 -7.76
N LEU A 76 -25.22 -2.36 -7.98
CA LEU A 76 -23.80 -2.63 -8.23
C LEU A 76 -22.90 -1.90 -7.22
N ARG A 77 -21.90 -2.62 -6.68
CA ARG A 77 -20.89 -2.10 -5.75
C ARG A 77 -19.50 -2.62 -6.11
N VAL A 78 -18.46 -1.88 -5.72
CA VAL A 78 -17.05 -2.29 -5.85
C VAL A 78 -16.43 -2.35 -4.47
N VAL A 79 -15.81 -3.48 -4.11
CA VAL A 79 -15.23 -3.71 -2.78
C VAL A 79 -13.87 -4.41 -2.92
N ASP A 80 -12.85 -3.62 -3.23
CA ASP A 80 -11.45 -4.04 -3.35
C ASP A 80 -10.51 -2.84 -3.13
N SER A 81 -9.22 -2.95 -3.47
CA SER A 81 -8.27 -1.84 -3.32
C SER A 81 -8.53 -0.66 -4.26
N SER A 82 -9.35 -0.82 -5.30
CA SER A 82 -9.56 0.21 -6.30
C SER A 82 -10.34 1.42 -5.78
N VAL A 83 -11.02 1.27 -4.64
CA VAL A 83 -11.83 2.34 -4.02
C VAL A 83 -11.02 3.37 -3.25
N PHE A 84 -9.77 3.04 -2.90
CA PHE A 84 -8.88 3.93 -2.17
C PHE A 84 -8.19 4.92 -3.11
N ASN A 85 -7.77 6.07 -2.57
CA ASN A 85 -6.87 7.00 -3.26
C ASN A 85 -5.42 6.87 -2.74
N PHE A 86 -5.25 6.35 -1.52
CA PHE A 86 -3.96 6.12 -0.87
C PHE A 86 -3.95 4.72 -0.23
N SER A 87 -2.78 4.09 -0.15
CA SER A 87 -2.65 2.77 0.49
C SER A 87 -3.04 2.86 1.97
N PRO A 88 -4.00 2.04 2.44
CA PRO A 88 -4.37 2.00 3.85
C PRO A 88 -3.33 1.23 4.68
N GLY A 89 -2.27 1.95 5.09
CA GLY A 89 -1.14 1.41 5.84
C GLY A 89 -0.01 0.87 4.96
N THR A 90 1.07 0.41 5.61
CA THR A 90 2.28 -0.10 4.94
C THR A 90 2.01 -1.40 4.17
N ASN A 91 1.21 -2.30 4.75
CA ASN A 91 0.72 -3.51 4.10
C ASN A 91 -0.82 -3.52 4.17
N PRO A 92 -1.52 -3.25 3.05
CA PRO A 92 -2.96 -3.02 3.05
C PRO A 92 -3.79 -4.30 3.13
N GLN A 93 -3.19 -5.49 3.09
CA GLN A 93 -3.90 -6.77 2.99
C GLN A 93 -4.97 -6.95 4.07
N ALA A 94 -4.60 -6.74 5.34
CA ALA A 94 -5.54 -6.93 6.45
C ALA A 94 -6.71 -5.94 6.38
N THR A 95 -6.45 -4.68 5.99
CA THR A 95 -7.48 -3.68 5.81
C THR A 95 -8.45 -4.05 4.69
N LEU A 96 -7.96 -4.58 3.58
CA LEU A 96 -8.81 -5.02 2.46
C LEU A 96 -9.69 -6.22 2.83
N MET A 97 -9.13 -7.20 3.54
CA MET A 97 -9.89 -8.35 4.05
C MET A 97 -11.00 -7.89 5.02
N MET A 98 -10.69 -6.96 5.92
CA MET A 98 -11.66 -6.37 6.84
C MET A 98 -12.75 -5.61 6.09
N LEU A 99 -12.39 -4.79 5.09
CA LEU A 99 -13.34 -4.02 4.27
C LEU A 99 -14.40 -4.92 3.63
N GLY A 100 -13.98 -6.05 3.04
CA GLY A 100 -14.90 -7.01 2.44
C GLY A 100 -15.95 -7.50 3.43
N ARG A 101 -15.53 -7.88 4.64
CA ARG A 101 -16.46 -8.30 5.71
C ARG A 101 -17.36 -7.16 6.18
N TYR A 102 -16.78 -5.97 6.40
CA TYR A 102 -17.52 -4.81 6.88
C TYR A 102 -18.68 -4.46 5.94
N VAL A 103 -18.40 -4.32 4.64
CA VAL A 103 -19.42 -3.98 3.64
C VAL A 103 -20.49 -5.08 3.54
N GLY A 104 -20.07 -6.36 3.58
CA GLY A 104 -21.00 -7.48 3.60
C GLY A 104 -21.98 -7.44 4.77
N LEU A 105 -21.51 -7.13 5.98
CA LEU A 105 -22.37 -6.99 7.16
C LEU A 105 -23.28 -5.77 7.07
N THR A 106 -22.78 -4.61 6.60
CA THR A 106 -23.59 -3.41 6.38
C THR A 106 -24.71 -3.67 5.37
N MET A 107 -24.45 -4.47 4.33
CA MET A 107 -25.48 -4.87 3.36
C MET A 107 -26.54 -5.77 3.97
N LEU A 108 -26.17 -6.68 4.87
CA LEU A 108 -27.13 -7.55 5.56
C LEU A 108 -28.00 -6.76 6.55
N GLN A 109 -27.45 -5.77 7.23
CA GLN A 109 -28.19 -4.91 8.17
C GLN A 109 -29.15 -3.93 7.48
N ALA A 110 -28.87 -3.58 6.22
CA ALA A 110 -29.71 -2.69 5.42
C ALA A 110 -30.81 -3.41 4.62
N ARG A 111 -30.95 -4.74 4.80
CA ARG A 111 -32.08 -5.51 4.29
C ARG A 111 -33.29 -5.34 5.21
#